data_AF-A0A6I4T181-F1
#
_entry.id   AF-A0A6I4T181-F1
#
_cell.length_a   1.000
_cell.length_b   1.000
_cell.length_c   1.000
_cell.angle_alpha   90.00
_cell.angle_beta   90.00
_cell.angle_gamma   90.00
#
_symmetry.space_group_name_H-M   'P 1'
#
loop_
_entity.id
_entity.type
_entity.pdbx_description
1 polymer ?
#
loop_
_entity_poly.entity_id
_entity_poly.type
_entity_poly.pdbx_seq_one_letter_code
_entity_poly.pdbx_strand_id
1 'polypeptide(L)'
;MEAVVPFLLILVGWNTAAPHDSMEIQQTLMISHETCIAKGEAFLQRQKSEGAYSRGAEDFRYFCVKAPDSEDFQTMFDDIK
;
A
#
# COMPACT_ATOMS: atom_id res chain seq x y z
N MET A 1 24.99 -2.01 13.13
CA MET A 1 23.53 -1.87 13.01
C MET A 1 23.18 -2.29 11.59
N GLU A 2 22.43 -3.39 11.43
CA GLU A 2 21.88 -3.72 10.11
C GLU A 2 20.95 -2.59 9.67
N ALA A 3 21.13 -2.11 8.43
CA ALA A 3 20.24 -1.12 7.86
C ALA A 3 18.87 -1.78 7.66
N VAL A 4 17.88 -1.37 8.45
CA VAL A 4 16.50 -1.79 8.26
C VAL A 4 15.99 -1.10 7.00
N VAL A 5 15.80 -1.86 5.93
CA VAL A 5 15.18 -1.36 4.70
C VAL A 5 13.66 -1.38 4.91
N PRO A 6 13.00 -0.23 5.01
CA PRO A 6 11.56 -0.21 5.23
C PRO A 6 10.81 -0.57 3.95
N PHE A 7 9.60 -1.10 4.10
CA PHE A 7 8.69 -1.41 3.02
C PHE A 7 7.44 -0.53 3.14
N LEU A 8 6.94 -0.02 2.02
CA LEU A 8 5.68 0.71 1.97
C LEU A 8 4.55 -0.29 1.72
N LEU A 9 3.61 -0.39 2.67
CA LEU A 9 2.31 -1.01 2.45
C LEU A 9 1.40 0.04 1.82
N ILE A 10 0.92 -0.23 0.62
CA ILE A 10 -0.08 0.59 -0.08
C ILE A 10 -1.37 -0.22 -0.14
N LEU A 11 -2.47 0.37 0.31
CA LEU A 11 -3.81 -0.17 0.18
C LEU A 11 -4.57 0.71 -0.81
N VAL A 12 -5.12 0.09 -1.86
CA VAL A 12 -5.93 0.75 -2.87
C VAL A 12 -7.33 0.17 -2.79
N GLY A 13 -8.31 0.99 -2.45
CA GLY A 13 -9.73 0.63 -2.42
C GLY A 13 -10.52 1.38 -3.49
N TRP A 14 -11.60 0.79 -3.99
CA TRP A 14 -12.52 1.46 -4.92
C TRP A 14 -13.94 0.92 -4.81
N ASN A 15 -14.91 1.73 -5.24
CA ASN A 15 -16.28 1.30 -5.49
C ASN A 15 -16.36 0.62 -6.85
N THR A 16 -16.97 -0.57 -6.93
CA THR A 16 -17.03 -1.33 -8.18
C THR A 16 -17.95 -0.71 -9.23
N ALA A 17 -18.96 0.06 -8.82
CA ALA A 17 -19.88 0.75 -9.71
C ALA A 17 -19.32 2.06 -10.29
N ALA A 18 -18.32 2.68 -9.65
CA ALA A 18 -17.67 3.91 -10.12
C ALA A 18 -16.16 3.94 -9.78
N PRO A 19 -15.32 3.06 -10.36
CA PRO A 19 -13.92 2.89 -9.93
C PRO A 19 -13.06 4.14 -10.12
N HIS A 20 -13.33 4.92 -11.17
CA HIS A 20 -12.56 6.11 -11.52
C HIS A 20 -12.74 7.27 -10.51
N ASP A 21 -13.91 7.34 -9.87
CA ASP A 21 -14.30 8.46 -9.01
C ASP A 21 -14.25 8.13 -7.51
N SER A 22 -13.92 6.88 -7.16
CA SER A 22 -14.03 6.35 -5.79
C SER A 22 -12.73 5.74 -5.25
N MET A 23 -11.62 5.94 -5.96
CA MET A 23 -10.34 5.36 -5.58
C MET A 23 -9.80 6.01 -4.30
N GLU A 24 -9.61 5.21 -3.25
CA GLU A 24 -8.97 5.59 -1.99
C GLU A 24 -7.61 4.91 -1.88
N ILE A 25 -6.58 5.68 -1.52
CA ILE A 25 -5.23 5.17 -1.32
C ILE A 25 -4.81 5.44 0.12
N GLN A 26 -4.39 4.40 0.83
CA GLN A 26 -3.79 4.48 2.16
C GLN A 26 -2.38 3.89 2.12
N GLN A 27 -1.44 4.50 2.84
CA GLN A 27 -0.04 4.06 2.84
C GLN A 27 0.55 4.06 4.25
N THR A 28 1.40 3.07 4.54
CA THR A 28 2.09 2.95 5.84
C THR A 28 3.44 2.27 5.68
N LEU A 29 4.43 2.73 6.44
CA LEU A 29 5.77 2.12 6.48
C LEU A 29 5.79 0.89 7.40
N MET A 30 6.47 -0.15 6.93
CA MET A 30 6.65 -1.44 7.60
C MET A 30 8.13 -1.75 7.73
N ILE A 31 8.49 -2.44 8.80
CA ILE A 31 9.89 -2.72 9.15
C ILE A 31 10.54 -3.80 8.27
N SER A 32 9.73 -4.66 7.64
CA SER A 32 10.20 -5.74 6.77
C SER A 32 9.15 -6.09 5.71
N HIS A 33 9.58 -6.79 4.66
CA HIS A 33 8.71 -7.28 3.60
C HIS A 33 7.63 -8.23 4.14
N GLU A 34 8.04 -9.17 5.01
CA GLU A 34 7.14 -10.14 5.64
C GLU A 34 6.07 -9.44 6.48
N THR A 35 6.46 -8.42 7.26
CA THR A 35 5.51 -7.62 8.04
C THR A 35 4.53 -6.89 7.12
N CYS A 36 5.01 -6.36 6.00
CA CYS A 36 4.16 -5.71 5.01
C CYS A 36 3.11 -6.66 4.44
N ILE A 37 3.52 -7.84 3.97
CA ILE A 37 2.63 -8.86 3.42
C ILE A 37 1.60 -9.27 4.47
N ALA A 38 2.05 -9.65 5.67
CA ALA A 38 1.16 -10.11 6.72
C ALA A 38 0.11 -9.06 7.11
N LYS A 39 0.48 -7.77 7.15
CA LYS A 39 -0.45 -6.67 7.43
C LYS A 39 -1.43 -6.44 6.27
N GLY A 40 -0.97 -6.51 5.03
CA GLY A 40 -1.82 -6.39 3.84
C GLY A 40 -2.86 -7.51 3.74
N GLU A 41 -2.44 -8.76 3.95
CA GLU A 41 -3.31 -9.92 3.96
C GLU A 41 -4.34 -9.84 5.10
N ALA A 42 -3.89 -9.49 6.31
CA ALA A 42 -4.79 -9.32 7.46
C ALA A 42 -5.85 -8.24 7.19
N PHE A 43 -5.48 -7.15 6.50
CA PHE A 43 -6.42 -6.12 6.09
C PHE A 43 -7.47 -6.67 5.11
N LEU A 44 -7.06 -7.38 4.05
CA LEU A 44 -8.01 -7.97 3.10
C LEU A 44 -8.93 -9.01 3.74
N GLN A 45 -8.40 -9.84 4.64
CA GLN A 45 -9.21 -10.82 5.37
C GLN A 45 -10.25 -10.13 6.25
N ARG A 46 -9.83 -9.10 6.99
CA ARG A 46 -10.73 -8.29 7.82
C ARG A 46 -11.84 -7.64 6.99
N GLN A 47 -11.48 -7.10 5.83
CA GLN A 47 -12.46 -6.50 4.91
C GLN A 47 -13.51 -7.50 4.43
N LYS A 48 -13.08 -8.73 4.08
CA LYS A 48 -13.99 -9.81 3.69
C LYS A 48 -14.92 -10.25 4.83
N SER A 49 -14.43 -10.29 6.06
CA SER A 49 -15.22 -10.77 7.21
C SER A 49 -16.15 -9.72 7.81
N GLU A 50 -15.73 -8.45 7.83
CA GLU A 50 -16.49 -7.37 8.48
C GLU A 50 -17.43 -6.67 7.49
N GLY A 51 -17.33 -6.96 6.18
CA GLY A 51 -18.09 -6.25 5.14
C GLY A 51 -17.86 -4.73 5.24
N ALA A 52 -16.69 -4.33 5.73
CA ALA A 52 -16.44 -2.99 6.21
C ALA A 52 -16.24 -2.06 5.03
N TYR A 53 -17.36 -1.60 4.44
CA TYR A 53 -17.41 -0.45 3.54
C TYR A 53 -16.65 0.73 4.17
N SER A 54 -15.35 0.84 3.93
CA SER A 54 -14.60 2.01 4.32
C SER A 54 -14.91 3.05 3.26
N ARG A 55 -15.72 4.04 3.63
CA ARG A 55 -15.96 5.27 2.84
C ARG A 55 -16.38 5.01 1.38
N GLY A 56 -17.13 3.94 1.13
CA GLY A 56 -17.67 3.63 -0.20
C GLY A 56 -16.79 2.74 -1.09
N ALA A 57 -15.59 2.35 -0.64
CA ALA A 57 -14.79 1.33 -1.29
C ALA A 57 -15.28 -0.09 -0.91
N GLU A 58 -15.39 -0.94 -1.92
CA GLU A 58 -15.98 -2.29 -1.86
C GLU A 58 -14.96 -3.38 -2.14
N ASP A 59 -14.01 -3.11 -3.05
CA ASP A 59 -12.89 -4.00 -3.33
C ASP A 59 -11.58 -3.28 -2.98
N PHE A 60 -10.59 -4.08 -2.58
CA PHE A 60 -9.28 -3.61 -2.15
C PHE A 60 -8.17 -4.47 -2.74
N ARG A 61 -7.04 -3.85 -3.01
CA ARG A 61 -5.76 -4.51 -3.26
C ARG A 61 -4.70 -3.90 -2.37
N TYR A 62 -3.73 -4.72 -1.98
CA TYR A 62 -2.54 -4.22 -1.30
C TYR A 62 -1.31 -4.43 -2.19
N PHE A 63 -0.33 -3.55 -2.00
CA PHE A 63 1.00 -3.65 -2.59
C PHE A 63 2.03 -3.48 -1.49
N CYS A 64 3.08 -4.28 -1.56
CA CYS A 64 4.24 -4.17 -0.69
C CYS A 64 5.44 -3.85 -1.56
N VAL A 65 5.91 -2.61 -1.47
CA VAL A 65 7.05 -2.12 -2.25
C VAL A 65 8.20 -1.78 -1.30
N LYS A 66 9.44 -1.99 -1.75
CA LYS A 66 10.60 -1.47 -1.04
C LYS A 66 10.45 0.05 -0.97
N ALA A 67 10.61 0.65 0.21
CA ALA A 67 10.62 2.10 0.29
C ALA A 67 11.85 2.63 -0.46
N PRO A 68 11.71 3.70 -1.27
CA PRO A 68 12.83 4.26 -1.98
C PRO A 68 13.90 4.69 -0.98
N ASP A 69 15.15 4.30 -1.25
CA ASP A 69 16.30 4.82 -0.51
C ASP A 69 16.82 6.12 -1.14
N SER A 70 17.86 6.70 -0.55
CA SER A 70 18.43 7.95 -1.04
C SER A 70 18.98 7.86 -2.47
N GLU A 71 19.40 6.67 -2.90
CA GLU A 71 19.96 6.43 -4.24
C GLU A 71 18.83 6.29 -5.27
N ASP A 72 17.74 5.61 -4.90
CA ASP A 72 16.48 5.57 -5.67
C ASP A 72 15.92 6.99 -5.89
N PHE A 73 15.95 7.84 -4.86
CA PHE A 73 15.51 9.24 -4.96
C PHE A 73 16.37 10.07 -5.92
N GLN A 74 17.69 9.92 -5.84
CA GLN A 74 18.62 10.66 -6.70
C GLN A 74 18.39 10.32 -8.17
N THR A 75 18.22 9.02 -8.47
CA THR A 75 17.93 8.52 -9.81
C THR A 75 16.60 9.06 -10.36
N MET A 76 15.54 9.06 -9.55
CA MET A 76 14.25 9.64 -9.95
C MET A 76 14.36 11.14 -10.29
N PHE A 77 15.19 11.91 -9.56
CA PHE A 77 15.36 13.34 -9.82
C PHE A 77 16.15 13.61 -11.11
N ASP A 78 17.11 12.75 -11.44
CA ASP A 78 17.91 12.88 -12.64
C ASP A 78 17.10 12.50 -13.91
N ASP A 79 16.17 11.54 -13.81
CA ASP A 79 15.28 11.15 -14.91
C ASP A 79 14.19 12.19 -15.26
N ILE A 80 13.92 13.15 -14.36
CA ILE A 80 12.93 14.23 -14.56
C ILE A 80 13.56 15.46 -15.25
N LYS A 81 14.89 15.52 -15.38
CA LYS A 81 15.62 16.62 -16.04
C LYS A 81 15.80 16.39 -17.53
#